data_AF-A0A7W7GSI8-F1
#
_entry.id   AF-A0A7W7GSI8-F1
#
_cell.length_a   1.000
_cell.length_b   1.000
_cell.length_c   1.000
_cell.angle_alpha   90.00
_cell.angle_beta   90.00
_cell.angle_gamma   90.00
#
_symmetry.space_group_name_H-M   'P 1'
#
loop_
_entity.id
_entity.type
_entity.pdbx_description
1 polymer ?
#
loop_
_entity_poly.entity_id
_entity_poly.type
_entity_poly.pdbx_seq_one_letter_code
_entity_poly.pdbx_strand_id
1 'polypeptide(L)'
;MTSQSDEPEASAPVAEKSSAEGLNGRELWEEVRVEPVEIALPGSVGLTLRAYRKVSELTPTEIEAEEDDPFDTRKRAALDEDGEEGVIVDEEYEALLAEGDEDEKSGDETSDKAEGSDSDDESEEAKGQPDDEEVPMFLSHKGRLLAFKNAEALVSFIRSGAPHDLAQLDTWGDLAERVQSSDIDPLPEERYELDLVVENLRGGHDTWDLPLLIAAGEVSRDLGYALRLKPVILALSPGSPLDDLDESLRAAQSGGMGGFFGRRRLKKIGAQQASLGWRSVIGKISAAVDWRD
;
A
#
# COMPACT_ATOMS: atom_id res chain seq x y z
N MET A 1 -36.55 80.06 12.83
CA MET A 1 -36.12 80.10 11.43
C MET A 1 -35.02 79.06 11.29
N THR A 2 -35.26 78.14 10.36
CA THR A 2 -34.56 76.91 10.04
C THR A 2 -33.20 77.15 9.39
N SER A 3 -32.24 76.25 9.62
CA SER A 3 -31.39 75.73 8.54
C SER A 3 -30.93 74.33 8.91
N GLN A 4 -31.45 73.36 8.15
CA GLN A 4 -31.01 71.97 8.06
C GLN A 4 -29.62 71.92 7.42
N SER A 5 -28.81 70.97 7.86
CA SER A 5 -27.77 70.37 7.02
C SER A 5 -28.04 68.88 7.04
N ASP A 6 -28.24 68.36 5.84
CA ASP A 6 -28.63 66.99 5.50
C ASP A 6 -27.43 66.42 4.72
N GLU A 7 -26.79 65.39 5.27
CA GLU A 7 -25.80 64.56 4.58
C GLU A 7 -26.24 63.09 4.76
N PRO A 8 -26.24 62.29 3.68
CA PRO A 8 -26.78 60.93 3.73
C PRO A 8 -25.75 59.94 4.27
N GLU A 9 -26.14 59.17 5.31
CA GLU A 9 -25.42 57.98 5.75
C GLU A 9 -25.38 56.93 4.62
N ALA A 10 -24.16 56.54 4.25
CA ALA A 10 -23.89 55.44 3.33
C ALA A 10 -24.31 54.11 3.97
N SER A 11 -25.10 53.32 3.23
CA SER A 11 -25.44 51.94 3.57
C SER A 11 -24.18 51.10 3.75
N ALA A 12 -24.00 50.54 4.94
CA ALA A 12 -23.09 49.42 5.17
C ALA A 12 -23.64 48.17 4.45
N PRO A 13 -22.81 47.42 3.70
CA PRO A 13 -23.23 46.11 3.23
C PRO A 13 -23.28 45.16 4.42
N VAL A 14 -24.41 44.47 4.53
CA VAL A 14 -24.61 43.36 5.46
C VAL A 14 -23.53 42.34 5.17
N ALA A 15 -22.60 42.15 6.12
CA ALA A 15 -21.71 41.00 6.11
C ALA A 15 -22.58 39.76 6.26
N GLU A 16 -22.89 39.10 5.14
CA GLU A 16 -23.26 37.70 5.15
C GLU A 16 -22.14 36.97 5.90
N LYS A 17 -22.52 36.39 7.03
CA LYS A 17 -21.72 35.37 7.69
C LYS A 17 -21.64 34.20 6.70
N SER A 18 -20.65 34.21 5.83
CA SER A 18 -20.19 33.00 5.18
C SER A 18 -19.59 32.13 6.28
N SER A 19 -20.39 31.19 6.77
CA SER A 19 -19.97 30.16 7.71
C SER A 19 -18.81 29.39 7.07
N ALA A 20 -17.59 29.64 7.54
CA ALA A 20 -16.39 28.91 7.15
C ALA A 20 -16.25 27.57 7.94
N GLU A 21 -17.37 26.96 8.31
CA GLU A 21 -17.43 25.82 9.25
C GLU A 21 -17.65 24.45 8.57
N GLY A 22 -17.47 24.34 7.25
CA GLY A 22 -17.67 23.05 6.53
C GLY A 22 -16.80 22.86 5.28
N LEU A 23 -15.63 23.49 5.19
CA LEU A 23 -14.94 23.74 3.91
C LEU A 23 -14.12 22.58 3.31
N ASN A 24 -14.07 21.38 3.91
CA ASN A 24 -13.18 20.32 3.42
C ASN A 24 -13.80 18.91 3.43
N GLY A 25 -15.13 18.76 3.55
CA GLY A 25 -15.79 17.44 3.55
C GLY A 25 -15.42 16.48 4.70
N ARG A 26 -14.58 16.87 5.66
CA ARG A 26 -14.01 15.96 6.68
C ARG A 26 -15.05 15.20 7.48
N GLU A 27 -16.08 15.89 7.96
CA GLU A 27 -17.18 15.26 8.70
C GLU A 27 -17.91 14.22 7.85
N LEU A 28 -18.09 14.49 6.55
CA LEU A 28 -18.66 13.51 5.62
C LEU A 28 -17.75 12.29 5.48
N TRP A 29 -16.44 12.48 5.25
CA TRP A 29 -15.47 11.39 5.08
C TRP A 29 -15.36 10.49 6.33
N GLU A 30 -15.32 11.10 7.51
CA GLU A 30 -15.34 10.40 8.80
C GLU A 30 -16.64 9.60 8.99
N GLU A 31 -17.80 10.20 8.68
CA GLU A 31 -19.10 9.55 8.80
C GLU A 31 -19.22 8.33 7.87
N VAL A 32 -18.81 8.47 6.61
CA VAL A 32 -18.92 7.37 5.63
C VAL A 32 -17.77 6.35 5.73
N ARG A 33 -16.73 6.64 6.51
CA ARG A 33 -15.51 5.83 6.66
C ARG A 33 -14.88 5.51 5.29
N VAL A 34 -14.72 6.55 4.48
CA VAL A 34 -14.07 6.55 3.15
C VAL A 34 -13.19 7.80 3.10
N GLU A 35 -12.03 7.70 2.48
CA GLU A 35 -11.04 8.78 2.43
C GLU A 35 -10.64 9.08 0.97
N PRO A 36 -10.54 10.37 0.59
CA PRO A 36 -9.95 10.74 -0.69
C PRO A 36 -8.43 10.61 -0.63
N VAL A 37 -7.86 9.98 -1.66
CA VAL A 37 -6.41 9.71 -1.77
C VAL A 37 -5.88 10.28 -3.08
N GLU A 38 -4.71 10.90 -3.04
CA GLU A 38 -3.97 11.37 -4.22
C GLU A 38 -2.73 10.49 -4.44
N ILE A 39 -2.56 10.00 -5.66
CA ILE A 39 -1.42 9.15 -6.02
C ILE A 39 -0.74 9.75 -7.24
N ALA A 40 0.50 10.20 -7.06
CA ALA A 40 1.37 10.58 -8.16
C ALA A 40 2.10 9.35 -8.70
N LEU A 41 1.89 9.07 -9.98
CA LEU A 41 2.57 8.00 -10.72
C LEU A 41 3.36 8.61 -11.86
N PRO A 42 4.34 7.87 -12.43
CA PRO A 42 5.06 8.35 -13.60
C PRO A 42 4.11 8.76 -14.74
N GLY A 43 4.03 10.06 -15.01
CA GLY A 43 3.28 10.66 -16.11
C GLY A 43 1.90 11.23 -15.76
N SER A 44 1.32 10.93 -14.60
CA SER A 44 0.02 11.49 -14.19
C SER A 44 -0.20 11.40 -12.67
N VAL A 45 -0.96 12.35 -12.13
CA VAL A 45 -1.42 12.37 -10.74
C VAL A 45 -2.93 12.17 -10.74
N GLY A 46 -3.42 11.34 -9.82
CA GLY A 46 -4.83 10.95 -9.78
C GLY A 46 -5.42 10.96 -8.39
N LEU A 47 -6.68 11.39 -8.32
CA LEU A 47 -7.55 11.27 -7.17
C LEU A 47 -8.33 9.96 -7.24
N THR A 48 -8.44 9.29 -6.11
CA THR A 48 -9.23 8.07 -5.91
C THR A 48 -9.82 8.06 -4.51
N LEU A 49 -10.50 6.98 -4.13
CA LEU A 49 -11.02 6.79 -2.76
C LEU A 49 -10.46 5.49 -2.17
N ARG A 50 -10.24 5.48 -0.86
CA ARG A 50 -9.84 4.31 -0.07
C ARG A 50 -10.80 4.13 1.10
N ALA A 51 -11.01 2.89 1.51
CA ALA A 51 -11.68 2.53 2.76
C ALA A 51 -11.04 1.27 3.35
N TYR A 52 -11.10 1.12 4.67
CA TYR A 52 -10.77 -0.14 5.34
C TYR A 52 -12.05 -0.79 5.85
N ARG A 53 -12.19 -2.10 5.64
CA ARG A 53 -13.32 -2.90 6.13
C ARG A 53 -12.83 -4.27 6.55
N LYS A 54 -13.54 -4.89 7.48
CA LYS A 54 -13.26 -6.27 7.87
C LYS A 54 -13.48 -7.20 6.69
N VAL A 55 -12.64 -8.22 6.53
CA VAL A 55 -12.79 -9.22 5.47
C VAL A 55 -14.20 -9.83 5.45
N SER A 56 -14.80 -10.07 6.62
CA SER A 56 -16.16 -10.61 6.76
C SER A 56 -17.29 -9.71 6.26
N GLU A 57 -17.04 -8.40 6.13
CA GLU A 57 -18.01 -7.42 5.62
C GLU A 57 -17.95 -7.28 4.10
N LEU A 58 -16.95 -7.89 3.46
CA LEU A 58 -16.67 -7.71 2.04
C LEU A 58 -17.16 -8.88 1.19
N THR A 59 -17.76 -8.54 0.06
CA THR A 59 -17.97 -9.49 -1.03
C THR A 59 -16.73 -9.49 -1.91
N PRO A 60 -16.01 -10.63 -2.06
CA PRO A 60 -14.83 -10.68 -2.92
C PRO A 60 -15.20 -10.33 -4.36
N THR A 61 -14.55 -9.31 -4.92
CA THR A 61 -14.71 -8.97 -6.34
C THR A 61 -14.16 -10.11 -7.21
N GLU A 62 -14.96 -10.53 -8.18
CA GLU A 62 -14.49 -11.40 -9.27
C GLU A 62 -13.59 -10.57 -10.17
N ILE A 63 -12.32 -10.96 -10.24
CA ILE A 63 -11.37 -10.42 -11.21
C ILE A 63 -11.28 -11.47 -12.29
N GLU A 64 -11.42 -11.06 -13.55
CA GLU A 64 -11.10 -11.92 -14.68
C GLU A 64 -9.63 -12.30 -14.52
N ALA A 65 -9.36 -13.52 -14.05
CA ALA A 65 -8.01 -14.01 -13.93
C ALA A 65 -7.40 -13.98 -15.33
N GLU A 66 -6.31 -13.23 -15.51
CA GLU A 66 -5.43 -13.48 -16.64
C GLU A 66 -4.90 -14.91 -16.44
N GLU A 67 -5.51 -15.89 -17.11
CA GLU A 67 -5.15 -17.32 -17.04
C GLU A 67 -3.70 -17.59 -17.48
N ASP A 68 -2.99 -16.59 -18.00
CA ASP A 68 -1.67 -16.70 -18.62
C ASP A 68 -0.67 -15.66 -18.07
N ASP A 69 -0.36 -15.70 -16.77
CA ASP A 69 0.93 -15.17 -16.32
C ASP A 69 2.04 -16.15 -16.75
N PRO A 70 2.99 -15.75 -17.63
CA PRO A 70 4.08 -16.62 -18.09
C PRO A 70 4.94 -17.17 -16.95
N PHE A 71 4.96 -16.51 -15.79
CA PHE A 71 5.65 -16.99 -14.59
C PHE A 71 4.86 -18.10 -13.88
N ASP A 72 3.53 -18.07 -13.93
CA ASP A 72 2.66 -19.13 -13.40
C ASP A 72 2.72 -20.36 -14.33
N THR A 73 2.87 -20.14 -15.65
CA THR A 73 3.18 -21.22 -16.61
C THR A 73 4.55 -21.83 -16.35
N ARG A 74 5.57 -21.00 -16.08
CA ARG A 74 6.93 -21.48 -15.81
C ARG A 74 7.04 -22.19 -14.46
N LYS A 75 6.30 -21.72 -13.45
CA LYS A 75 6.14 -22.39 -12.15
C LYS A 75 5.41 -23.72 -12.33
N ARG A 76 4.28 -23.75 -13.03
CA ARG A 76 3.56 -25.01 -13.36
C ARG A 76 4.40 -25.98 -14.20
N ALA A 77 5.28 -25.48 -15.07
CA ALA A 77 6.20 -26.29 -15.86
C ALA A 77 7.46 -26.73 -15.09
N ALA A 78 7.75 -26.11 -13.94
CA ALA A 78 8.83 -26.49 -13.03
C ALA A 78 8.34 -27.39 -11.87
N LEU A 79 7.04 -27.69 -11.83
CA LEU A 79 6.45 -28.71 -10.97
C LEU A 79 6.31 -29.98 -11.82
N ASP A 80 6.90 -31.09 -11.38
CA ASP A 80 6.63 -32.40 -11.99
C ASP A 80 5.19 -32.86 -11.63
N GLU A 81 4.71 -33.96 -12.23
CA GLU A 81 3.31 -34.46 -12.10
C GLU A 81 2.83 -34.64 -10.64
N ASP A 82 3.73 -34.67 -9.66
CA ASP A 82 3.45 -34.84 -8.23
C ASP A 82 3.52 -33.54 -7.40
N GLY A 83 3.80 -32.37 -7.99
CA GLY A 83 3.70 -31.08 -7.32
C GLY A 83 4.87 -30.69 -6.40
N GLU A 84 6.04 -31.32 -6.54
CA GLU A 84 7.27 -30.90 -5.86
C GLU A 84 8.07 -29.87 -6.68
N GLU A 85 8.71 -28.92 -5.99
CA GLU A 85 9.52 -27.85 -6.56
C GLU A 85 10.79 -28.43 -7.18
N GLY A 86 10.80 -28.61 -8.51
CA GLY A 86 11.97 -29.08 -9.24
C GLY A 86 13.09 -28.04 -9.19
N VAL A 87 14.10 -28.26 -8.34
CA VAL A 87 15.33 -27.48 -8.36
C VAL A 87 16.04 -27.79 -9.67
N ILE A 88 16.08 -26.82 -10.60
CA ILE A 88 16.95 -26.92 -11.78
C ILE A 88 18.38 -26.74 -11.28
N VAL A 89 19.03 -27.85 -10.94
CA VAL A 89 20.46 -27.90 -10.66
C VAL A 89 21.15 -28.02 -12.02
N ASP A 90 21.93 -27.01 -12.40
CA ASP A 90 22.83 -27.12 -13.56
C ASP A 90 23.76 -28.32 -13.35
N GLU A 91 23.99 -29.11 -14.40
CA GLU A 91 24.84 -30.31 -14.43
C GLU A 91 26.29 -30.02 -13.94
N GLU A 92 26.68 -28.74 -13.91
CA GLU A 92 27.94 -28.21 -13.38
C GLU A 92 28.00 -28.18 -11.83
N TYR A 93 26.86 -28.08 -11.14
CA TYR A 93 26.79 -28.01 -9.68
C TYR A 93 26.78 -29.40 -9.01
N GLU A 94 26.24 -30.42 -9.68
CA GLU A 94 26.35 -31.82 -9.23
C GLU A 94 27.81 -32.30 -9.23
N ALA A 95 28.61 -31.87 -10.22
CA ALA A 95 30.03 -32.18 -10.29
C ALA A 95 30.84 -31.59 -9.12
N LEU A 96 30.42 -30.42 -8.61
CA LEU A 96 31.07 -29.77 -7.46
C LEU A 96 30.75 -30.43 -6.11
N LEU A 97 29.60 -31.09 -5.99
CA LEU A 97 29.23 -31.86 -4.80
C LEU A 97 29.89 -33.24 -4.76
N ALA A 98 30.25 -33.80 -5.92
CA ALA A 98 30.89 -35.11 -6.03
C ALA A 98 32.40 -35.12 -5.70
N GLU A 99 33.08 -33.97 -5.65
CA GLU A 99 34.51 -33.87 -5.32
C GLU A 99 34.80 -33.49 -3.84
N GLY A 100 33.79 -33.51 -2.96
CA GLY A 100 33.90 -33.00 -1.59
C GLY A 100 34.02 -34.03 -0.45
N ASP A 101 33.85 -35.33 -0.69
CA ASP A 101 33.76 -36.34 0.37
C ASP A 101 34.86 -37.42 0.25
N GLU A 102 36.07 -37.10 0.70
CA GLU A 102 37.01 -38.09 1.21
C GLU A 102 37.61 -37.61 2.55
N ASP A 103 37.54 -38.48 3.56
CA ASP A 103 38.25 -38.49 4.86
C ASP A 103 37.67 -37.63 6.02
N GLU A 104 36.95 -38.24 6.98
CA GLU A 104 37.48 -39.04 8.10
C GLU A 104 36.37 -39.51 9.08
N LYS A 105 36.43 -40.78 9.48
CA LYS A 105 35.70 -41.37 10.62
C LYS A 105 36.54 -41.27 11.89
N SER A 106 35.94 -40.92 13.04
CA SER A 106 36.00 -41.71 14.30
C SER A 106 35.23 -40.98 15.41
N GLY A 107 34.17 -41.57 15.97
CA GLY A 107 34.16 -42.19 17.31
C GLY A 107 33.45 -41.25 18.31
N ASP A 108 32.82 -41.63 19.40
CA ASP A 108 32.38 -42.88 20.03
C ASP A 108 31.28 -42.44 21.03
N GLU A 109 30.44 -43.37 21.45
CA GLU A 109 29.30 -43.20 22.33
C GLU A 109 29.62 -42.53 23.69
N THR A 110 28.72 -41.70 24.21
CA THR A 110 28.27 -41.83 25.61
C THR A 110 26.88 -41.21 25.82
N SER A 111 26.05 -42.01 26.46
CA SER A 111 24.78 -41.68 27.10
C SER A 111 24.95 -40.68 28.25
N ASP A 112 24.01 -39.75 28.40
CA ASP A 112 23.46 -39.44 29.73
C ASP A 112 22.06 -38.81 29.64
N LYS A 113 21.14 -39.40 30.41
CA LYS A 113 19.81 -38.87 30.71
C LYS A 113 19.93 -37.80 31.78
N ALA A 114 19.16 -36.71 31.66
CA ALA A 114 18.60 -36.01 32.81
C ALA A 114 17.31 -35.29 32.43
N GLU A 115 16.31 -35.46 33.29
CA GLU A 115 14.94 -34.99 33.18
C GLU A 115 14.78 -33.49 33.50
N GLY A 116 13.69 -32.92 32.98
CA GLY A 116 12.81 -32.04 33.76
C GLY A 116 13.13 -30.55 33.77
N SER A 117 12.34 -29.77 33.01
CA SER A 117 11.58 -28.66 33.62
C SER A 117 10.46 -28.27 32.67
N ASP A 118 9.27 -28.61 33.12
CA ASP A 118 7.98 -28.09 32.72
C ASP A 118 7.98 -26.55 32.84
N SER A 119 7.58 -25.86 31.77
CA SER A 119 7.10 -24.48 31.82
C SER A 119 6.33 -24.21 30.53
N ASP A 120 5.12 -24.76 30.48
CA ASP A 120 4.04 -24.24 29.64
C ASP A 120 3.78 -22.78 30.04
N ASP A 121 4.38 -21.84 29.30
CA ASP A 121 3.93 -20.46 29.24
C ASP A 121 3.23 -20.29 27.89
N GLU A 122 2.01 -20.84 27.80
CA GLU A 122 1.09 -20.55 26.72
C GLU A 122 0.74 -19.06 26.79
N SER A 123 1.51 -18.29 26.04
CA SER A 123 1.12 -16.95 25.63
C SER A 123 -0.12 -17.12 24.75
N GLU A 124 -1.29 -16.89 25.33
CA GLU A 124 -2.56 -16.66 24.62
C GLU A 124 -2.42 -15.43 23.72
N GLU A 125 -1.71 -15.57 22.60
CA GLU A 125 -1.89 -14.69 21.46
C GLU A 125 -3.32 -14.92 20.99
N ALA A 126 -4.19 -13.97 21.30
CA ALA A 126 -5.54 -13.90 20.77
C ALA A 126 -5.45 -13.92 19.24
N LYS A 127 -5.54 -15.11 18.64
CA LYS A 127 -5.70 -15.29 17.20
C LYS A 127 -7.08 -14.74 16.84
N GLY A 128 -7.12 -13.47 16.46
CA GLY A 128 -8.27 -12.92 15.76
C GLY A 128 -8.65 -13.88 14.65
N GLN A 129 -9.94 -14.19 14.51
CA GLN A 129 -10.40 -14.95 13.35
C GLN A 129 -9.95 -14.17 12.09
N PRO A 130 -9.53 -14.84 11.00
CA PRO A 130 -9.13 -14.18 9.76
C PRO A 130 -10.21 -13.24 9.20
N ASP A 131 -11.43 -13.39 9.66
CA ASP A 131 -12.62 -12.61 9.34
C ASP A 131 -12.67 -11.21 10.00
N ASP A 132 -11.80 -10.93 10.98
CA ASP A 132 -11.78 -9.69 11.76
C ASP A 132 -10.65 -8.71 11.38
N GLU A 133 -9.76 -9.11 10.46
CA GLU A 133 -8.70 -8.24 9.92
C GLU A 133 -9.30 -7.16 9.01
N GLU A 134 -8.93 -5.90 9.24
CA GLU A 134 -9.31 -4.79 8.35
C GLU A 134 -8.39 -4.76 7.13
N VAL A 135 -9.00 -4.73 5.95
CA VAL A 135 -8.28 -4.77 4.69
C VAL A 135 -8.63 -3.56 3.81
N PRO A 136 -7.67 -3.07 3.01
CA PRO A 136 -7.89 -1.91 2.16
C PRO A 136 -8.77 -2.26 0.97
N MET A 137 -9.70 -1.36 0.68
CA MET A 137 -10.44 -1.29 -0.57
C MET A 137 -10.22 0.06 -1.22
N PHE A 138 -10.14 0.07 -2.55
CA PHE A 138 -10.07 1.30 -3.32
C PHE A 138 -11.30 1.46 -4.20
N LEU A 139 -11.47 2.65 -4.75
CA LEU A 139 -12.35 2.88 -5.88
C LEU A 139 -11.79 2.12 -7.10
N SER A 140 -12.14 0.84 -7.19
CA SER A 140 -11.68 -0.07 -8.23
C SER A 140 -12.83 -0.75 -8.95
N HIS A 141 -12.55 -1.29 -10.13
CA HIS A 141 -13.48 -2.17 -10.83
C HIS A 141 -12.68 -3.23 -11.60
N LYS A 142 -13.00 -4.51 -11.40
CA LYS A 142 -12.32 -5.64 -12.06
C LYS A 142 -10.80 -5.59 -11.90
N GLY A 143 -10.30 -5.31 -10.69
CA GLY A 143 -8.86 -5.25 -10.40
C GLY A 143 -8.14 -4.03 -10.99
N ARG A 144 -8.87 -3.04 -11.51
CA ARG A 144 -8.33 -1.76 -12.00
C ARG A 144 -8.62 -0.65 -11.01
N LEU A 145 -7.61 0.15 -10.67
CA LEU A 145 -7.79 1.36 -9.87
C LEU A 145 -8.42 2.46 -10.72
N LEU A 146 -9.55 3.01 -10.30
CA LEU A 146 -10.15 4.16 -10.98
C LEU A 146 -9.53 5.44 -10.40
N ALA A 147 -8.82 6.18 -11.25
CA ALA A 147 -8.14 7.41 -10.87
C ALA A 147 -8.57 8.59 -11.76
N PHE A 148 -8.79 9.75 -11.15
CA PHE A 148 -9.37 10.94 -11.81
C PHE A 148 -8.41 12.12 -11.72
N LYS A 149 -8.30 12.90 -12.80
CA LYS A 149 -7.38 14.05 -12.83
C LYS A 149 -7.86 15.27 -12.02
N ASN A 150 -9.13 15.30 -11.65
CA ASN A 150 -9.73 16.41 -10.91
C ASN A 150 -10.93 15.94 -10.08
N ALA A 151 -11.30 16.76 -9.09
CA ALA A 151 -12.35 16.48 -8.13
C ALA A 151 -13.74 16.39 -8.79
N GLU A 152 -14.01 17.22 -9.80
CA GLU A 152 -15.28 17.25 -10.51
C GLU A 152 -15.56 15.92 -11.22
N ALA A 153 -14.56 15.36 -11.89
CA ALA A 153 -14.64 14.09 -12.57
C ALA A 153 -14.89 12.93 -11.58
N LEU A 154 -14.18 12.93 -10.44
CA LEU A 154 -14.39 11.96 -9.37
C LEU A 154 -15.82 12.04 -8.82
N VAL A 155 -16.32 13.22 -8.48
CA VAL A 155 -17.70 13.41 -7.99
C VAL A 155 -18.75 13.03 -9.04
N SER A 156 -18.50 13.36 -10.30
CA SER A 156 -19.36 12.94 -11.41
C SER A 156 -19.44 11.41 -11.50
N PHE A 157 -18.31 10.71 -11.32
CA PHE A 157 -18.29 9.25 -11.28
C PHE A 157 -19.04 8.69 -10.08
N ILE A 158 -18.79 9.21 -8.88
CA ILE A 158 -19.46 8.78 -7.64
C ILE A 158 -20.99 8.83 -7.81
N ARG A 159 -21.51 9.90 -8.44
CA ARG A 159 -22.94 10.10 -8.70
C ARG A 159 -23.50 9.32 -9.89
N SER A 160 -22.65 8.72 -10.72
CA SER A 160 -23.07 8.09 -11.97
C SER A 160 -23.78 6.74 -11.79
N GLY A 161 -23.57 6.06 -10.66
CA GLY A 161 -24.04 4.70 -10.43
C GLY A 161 -23.30 3.64 -11.27
N ALA A 162 -22.17 3.99 -11.89
CA ALA A 162 -21.30 3.05 -12.57
C ALA A 162 -20.80 1.96 -11.59
N PRO A 163 -20.57 0.72 -12.05
CA PRO A 163 -20.12 -0.36 -11.19
C PRO A 163 -18.69 -0.14 -10.70
N HIS A 164 -18.45 -0.35 -9.41
CA HIS A 164 -17.15 -0.34 -8.75
C HIS A 164 -17.24 -1.05 -7.39
N ASP A 165 -16.10 -1.35 -6.79
CA ASP A 165 -16.02 -2.20 -5.60
C ASP A 165 -16.52 -1.50 -4.34
N LEU A 166 -16.31 -0.17 -4.20
CA LEU A 166 -16.85 0.60 -3.06
C LEU A 166 -18.38 0.71 -3.03
N ALA A 167 -19.09 0.31 -4.09
CA ALA A 167 -20.56 0.41 -4.15
C ALA A 167 -21.25 -0.55 -3.17
N GLN A 168 -20.51 -1.55 -2.67
CA GLN A 168 -20.99 -2.49 -1.66
C GLN A 168 -21.05 -1.90 -0.24
N LEU A 169 -20.42 -0.75 -0.01
CA LEU A 169 -20.42 -0.10 1.30
C LEU A 169 -21.83 0.39 1.63
N ASP A 170 -22.29 0.13 2.85
CA ASP A 170 -23.57 0.58 3.38
C ASP A 170 -23.70 2.11 3.36
N THR A 171 -22.59 2.83 3.55
CA THR A 171 -22.50 4.30 3.51
C THR A 171 -22.32 4.89 2.11
N TRP A 172 -22.19 4.08 1.05
CA TRP A 172 -21.92 4.59 -0.31
C TRP A 172 -23.05 5.49 -0.84
N GLY A 173 -24.30 5.14 -0.55
CA GLY A 173 -25.47 5.93 -0.97
C GLY A 173 -25.43 7.35 -0.41
N ASP A 174 -25.12 7.48 0.88
CA ASP A 174 -25.02 8.77 1.58
C ASP A 174 -23.86 9.61 1.03
N LEU A 175 -22.72 8.97 0.77
CA LEU A 175 -21.58 9.62 0.12
C LEU A 175 -21.97 10.18 -1.24
N ALA A 176 -22.60 9.37 -2.09
CA ALA A 176 -22.95 9.76 -3.44
C ALA A 176 -23.98 10.90 -3.50
N GLU A 177 -24.89 10.96 -2.53
CA GLU A 177 -25.87 12.04 -2.42
C GLU A 177 -25.23 13.37 -1.98
N ARG A 178 -24.29 13.31 -1.04
CA ARG A 178 -23.82 14.51 -0.31
C ARG A 178 -22.54 15.12 -0.86
N VAL A 179 -21.61 14.31 -1.37
CA VAL A 179 -20.25 14.75 -1.74
C VAL A 179 -20.26 15.85 -2.80
N GLN A 180 -19.47 16.90 -2.60
CA GLN A 180 -19.20 17.97 -3.56
C GLN A 180 -17.73 17.96 -3.99
N SER A 181 -17.38 18.61 -5.10
CA SER A 181 -15.99 18.66 -5.55
C SER A 181 -15.07 19.40 -4.56
N SER A 182 -15.60 20.37 -3.81
CA SER A 182 -14.88 21.05 -2.72
C SER A 182 -14.56 20.15 -1.53
N ASP A 183 -15.23 19.01 -1.39
CA ASP A 183 -14.99 18.04 -0.31
C ASP A 183 -13.78 17.14 -0.63
N ILE A 184 -13.35 17.08 -1.90
CA ILE A 184 -12.22 16.26 -2.35
C ILE A 184 -10.91 17.00 -2.05
N ASP A 185 -10.45 16.87 -0.81
CA ASP A 185 -9.18 17.43 -0.33
C ASP A 185 -8.40 16.35 0.43
N PRO A 186 -7.63 15.50 -0.26
CA PRO A 186 -6.77 14.51 0.39
C PRO A 186 -5.86 15.16 1.43
N LEU A 187 -5.80 14.55 2.62
CA LEU A 187 -4.90 14.98 3.68
C LEU A 187 -3.44 14.83 3.22
N PRO A 188 -2.49 15.60 3.77
CA PRO A 188 -1.07 15.48 3.40
C PRO A 188 -0.50 14.06 3.48
N GLU A 189 -0.94 13.28 4.46
CA GLU A 189 -0.60 11.86 4.66
C GLU A 189 -1.25 10.92 3.64
N GLU A 190 -2.32 11.36 2.97
CA GLU A 190 -3.04 10.65 1.91
C GLU A 190 -2.61 11.11 0.50
N ARG A 191 -1.46 11.76 0.41
CA ARG A 191 -0.81 12.17 -0.85
C ARG A 191 0.47 11.37 -1.02
N TYR A 192 0.44 10.43 -1.97
CA TYR A 192 1.51 9.47 -2.18
C TYR A 192 2.31 9.79 -3.45
N GLU A 193 3.59 10.07 -3.29
CA GLU A 193 4.51 10.48 -4.37
C GLU A 193 5.32 9.28 -4.92
N LEU A 194 4.65 8.33 -5.58
CA LEU A 194 5.31 7.11 -6.07
C LEU A 194 6.29 7.37 -7.22
N ASP A 195 6.11 8.44 -7.99
CA ASP A 195 7.00 8.86 -9.06
C ASP A 195 8.38 9.32 -8.56
N LEU A 196 8.45 9.87 -7.34
CA LEU A 196 9.69 10.34 -6.72
C LEU A 196 10.54 9.22 -6.09
N VAL A 197 9.96 8.05 -5.81
CA VAL A 197 10.62 6.95 -5.09
C VAL A 197 11.91 6.50 -5.78
N VAL A 198 11.89 6.31 -7.10
CA VAL A 198 13.06 5.83 -7.85
C VAL A 198 14.18 6.87 -7.87
N GLU A 199 13.83 8.16 -7.99
CA GLU A 199 14.80 9.25 -7.93
C GLU A 199 15.40 9.37 -6.53
N ASN A 200 14.57 9.32 -5.49
CA ASN A 200 15.00 9.39 -4.10
C ASN A 200 16.01 8.29 -3.77
N LEU A 201 15.71 7.04 -4.14
CA LEU A 201 16.61 5.91 -3.92
C LEU A 201 17.96 6.09 -4.63
N ARG A 202 17.96 6.65 -5.85
CA ARG A 202 19.18 6.88 -6.63
C ARG A 202 20.06 8.00 -6.10
N GLY A 203 19.52 8.92 -5.30
CA GLY A 203 20.29 10.00 -4.66
C GLY A 203 21.36 9.51 -3.67
N GLY A 204 21.21 8.27 -3.19
CA GLY A 204 22.11 7.64 -2.22
C GLY A 204 21.64 7.81 -0.77
N HIS A 205 22.14 6.95 0.12
CA HIS A 205 21.59 6.78 1.48
C HIS A 205 21.50 8.06 2.32
N ASP A 206 22.40 9.03 2.11
CA ASP A 206 22.43 10.27 2.90
C ASP A 206 21.36 11.28 2.45
N THR A 207 20.74 11.09 1.29
CA THR A 207 19.72 11.99 0.73
C THR A 207 18.32 11.36 0.73
N TRP A 208 18.17 10.15 1.26
CA TRP A 208 16.89 9.46 1.26
C TRP A 208 15.86 10.18 2.13
N ASP A 209 14.66 10.29 1.60
CA ASP A 209 13.50 10.81 2.31
C ASP A 209 12.75 9.60 2.89
N LEU A 210 12.98 9.32 4.17
CA LEU A 210 12.44 8.16 4.85
C LEU A 210 10.90 8.19 4.88
N PRO A 211 10.23 9.29 5.31
CA PRO A 211 8.77 9.40 5.22
C PRO A 211 8.21 9.06 3.84
N LEU A 212 8.80 9.60 2.76
CA LEU A 212 8.34 9.33 1.39
C LEU A 212 8.42 7.84 1.03
N LEU A 213 9.55 7.20 1.33
CA LEU A 213 9.76 5.79 1.00
C LEU A 213 8.86 4.86 1.83
N ILE A 214 8.61 5.20 3.10
CA ILE A 214 7.70 4.46 3.99
C ILE A 214 6.26 4.56 3.50
N ALA A 215 5.79 5.78 3.22
CA ALA A 215 4.44 6.02 2.70
C ALA A 215 4.22 5.33 1.35
N ALA A 216 5.23 5.32 0.48
CA ALA A 216 5.20 4.55 -0.77
C ALA A 216 5.02 3.05 -0.52
N GLY A 217 5.71 2.49 0.49
CA GLY A 217 5.57 1.10 0.91
C GLY A 217 4.17 0.76 1.38
N GLU A 218 3.56 1.65 2.15
CA GLU A 218 2.19 1.50 2.69
C GLU A 218 1.16 1.45 1.57
N VAL A 219 1.08 2.51 0.75
CA VAL A 219 0.09 2.55 -0.34
C VAL A 219 0.31 1.45 -1.37
N SER A 220 1.56 1.03 -1.61
CA SER A 220 1.84 -0.04 -2.56
C SER A 220 1.39 -1.41 -2.05
N ARG A 221 1.49 -1.68 -0.75
CA ARG A 221 0.93 -2.89 -0.15
C ARG A 221 -0.59 -2.88 -0.22
N ASP A 222 -1.20 -1.74 0.08
CA ASP A 222 -2.66 -1.59 0.04
C ASP A 222 -3.22 -1.76 -1.38
N LEU A 223 -2.61 -1.11 -2.37
CA LEU A 223 -2.97 -1.28 -3.78
C LEU A 223 -2.69 -2.71 -4.26
N GLY A 224 -1.57 -3.29 -3.83
CA GLY A 224 -1.22 -4.68 -4.12
C GLY A 224 -2.30 -5.65 -3.65
N TYR A 225 -2.77 -5.48 -2.42
CA TYR A 225 -3.87 -6.26 -1.85
C TYR A 225 -5.19 -5.99 -2.57
N ALA A 226 -5.65 -4.74 -2.61
CA ALA A 226 -6.98 -4.36 -3.11
C ALA A 226 -7.18 -4.71 -4.59
N LEU A 227 -6.14 -4.54 -5.42
CA LEU A 227 -6.18 -4.84 -6.84
C LEU A 227 -5.70 -6.27 -7.16
N ARG A 228 -5.34 -7.06 -6.14
CA ARG A 228 -4.76 -8.42 -6.23
C ARG A 228 -3.56 -8.51 -7.17
N LEU A 229 -2.66 -7.53 -7.12
CA LEU A 229 -1.45 -7.50 -7.92
C LEU A 229 -0.40 -8.45 -7.33
N LYS A 230 -0.45 -9.74 -7.68
CA LYS A 230 0.51 -10.76 -7.21
C LYS A 230 1.97 -10.30 -7.28
N PRO A 231 2.46 -9.66 -8.36
CA PRO A 231 3.86 -9.21 -8.42
C PRO A 231 4.20 -8.14 -7.38
N VAL A 232 3.25 -7.27 -7.01
CA VAL A 232 3.44 -6.24 -5.97
C VAL A 232 3.42 -6.88 -4.59
N ILE A 233 2.46 -7.77 -4.34
CA ILE A 233 2.36 -8.53 -3.08
C ILE A 233 3.65 -9.31 -2.81
N LEU A 234 4.17 -10.04 -3.80
CA LEU A 234 5.41 -10.81 -3.66
C LEU A 234 6.65 -9.93 -3.52
N ALA A 235 6.68 -8.78 -4.19
CA ALA A 235 7.81 -7.87 -4.09
C ALA A 235 7.94 -7.19 -2.72
N LEU A 236 6.82 -7.08 -1.97
CA LEU A 236 6.72 -6.41 -0.67
C LEU A 236 6.36 -7.38 0.47
N SER A 237 6.44 -8.69 0.22
CA SER A 237 6.11 -9.71 1.22
C SER A 237 7.16 -9.75 2.34
N PRO A 238 6.80 -10.22 3.55
CA PRO A 238 7.74 -10.41 4.64
C PRO A 238 9.03 -11.12 4.21
N GLY A 239 10.19 -10.55 4.51
CA GLY A 239 11.51 -11.08 4.18
C GLY A 239 11.94 -10.92 2.71
N SER A 240 11.15 -10.21 1.90
CA SER A 240 11.61 -9.76 0.58
C SER A 240 12.64 -8.62 0.70
N PRO A 241 13.48 -8.39 -0.31
CA PRO A 241 14.45 -7.28 -0.26
C PRO A 241 13.83 -5.88 -0.09
N LEU A 242 12.59 -5.66 -0.55
CA LEU A 242 11.91 -4.37 -0.34
C LEU A 242 11.24 -4.29 1.02
N ASP A 243 10.83 -5.41 1.60
CA ASP A 243 10.34 -5.47 2.98
C ASP A 243 11.46 -5.21 3.99
N ASP A 244 12.64 -5.83 3.80
CA ASP A 244 13.84 -5.55 4.60
C ASP A 244 14.26 -4.07 4.54
N LEU A 245 14.05 -3.44 3.37
CA LEU A 245 14.26 -2.02 3.17
C LEU A 245 13.26 -1.21 3.99
N ASP A 246 11.96 -1.50 3.89
CA ASP A 246 10.90 -0.83 4.65
C ASP A 246 11.10 -0.96 6.17
N GLU A 247 11.40 -2.16 6.67
CA GLU A 247 11.70 -2.39 8.09
C GLU A 247 12.89 -1.53 8.55
N SER A 248 13.94 -1.48 7.73
CA SER A 248 15.13 -0.68 8.01
C SER A 248 14.85 0.82 7.97
N LEU A 249 13.98 1.29 7.08
CA LEU A 249 13.55 2.68 6.97
C LEU A 249 12.75 3.08 8.22
N ARG A 250 11.76 2.27 8.62
CA ARG A 250 10.96 2.49 9.83
C ARG A 250 11.82 2.53 11.07
N ALA A 251 12.70 1.54 11.24
CA ALA A 251 13.64 1.51 12.35
C ALA A 251 14.51 2.79 12.37
N ALA A 252 15.02 3.23 11.22
CA ALA A 252 15.82 4.45 11.11
C ALA A 252 15.03 5.73 11.42
N GLN A 253 13.73 5.78 11.09
CA GLN A 253 12.85 6.91 11.35
C GLN A 253 12.47 7.02 12.84
N SER A 254 12.20 5.91 13.52
CA SER A 254 11.85 5.89 14.95
C SER A 254 12.98 6.36 15.87
N GLY A 255 14.24 6.33 15.41
CA GLY A 255 15.39 6.86 16.13
C GLY A 255 15.90 5.98 17.28
N GLY A 256 16.67 6.57 18.19
CA GLY A 256 17.28 5.86 19.32
C GLY A 256 18.31 4.79 18.92
N MET A 257 18.50 3.79 19.80
CA MET A 257 19.43 2.68 19.54
C MET A 257 18.98 1.86 18.31
N GLY A 258 17.68 1.61 18.18
CA GLY A 258 17.08 0.93 17.02
C GLY A 258 17.35 1.66 15.72
N GLY A 259 17.19 2.99 15.69
CA GLY A 259 17.46 3.80 14.51
C GLY A 259 18.93 3.89 14.11
N PHE A 260 19.86 3.80 15.05
CA PHE A 260 21.28 3.66 14.71
C PHE A 260 21.55 2.34 13.98
N PHE A 261 20.97 1.23 14.46
CA PHE A 261 21.07 -0.06 13.79
C PHE A 261 20.36 -0.08 12.44
N GLY A 262 19.16 0.52 12.34
CA GLY A 262 18.41 0.68 11.09
C GLY A 262 19.22 1.42 10.03
N ARG A 263 19.81 2.58 10.37
CA ARG A 263 20.70 3.32 9.46
C ARG A 263 21.91 2.50 9.02
N ARG A 264 22.47 1.67 9.90
CA ARG A 264 23.58 0.77 9.53
C ARG A 264 23.14 -0.35 8.58
N ARG A 265 21.91 -0.87 8.74
CA ARG A 265 21.32 -1.83 7.79
C ARG A 265 21.03 -1.17 6.45
N LEU A 266 20.40 0.01 6.44
CA LEU A 266 20.13 0.80 5.23
C LEU A 266 21.40 1.00 4.39
N LYS A 267 22.53 1.31 5.03
CA LYS A 267 23.81 1.48 4.32
C LYS A 267 24.32 0.24 3.57
N LYS A 268 23.84 -0.95 3.94
CA LYS A 268 24.18 -2.21 3.28
C LYS A 268 23.21 -2.56 2.15
N ILE A 269 22.02 -1.96 2.13
CA ILE A 269 21.04 -2.18 1.07
C ILE A 269 21.56 -1.49 -0.20
N GLY A 270 21.57 -2.21 -1.32
CA GLY A 270 22.02 -1.64 -2.58
C GLY A 270 20.98 -0.67 -3.13
N ALA A 271 21.25 0.63 -3.08
CA ALA A 271 20.38 1.68 -3.63
C ALA A 271 19.91 1.39 -5.08
N GLN A 272 20.81 0.89 -5.92
CA GLN A 272 20.48 0.48 -7.29
C GLN A 272 19.48 -0.68 -7.32
N GLN A 273 19.68 -1.72 -6.50
CA GLN A 273 18.78 -2.87 -6.44
C GLN A 273 17.40 -2.47 -5.90
N ALA A 274 17.37 -1.67 -4.84
CA ALA A 274 16.13 -1.08 -4.32
C ALA A 274 15.40 -0.28 -5.41
N SER A 275 16.12 0.57 -6.16
CA SER A 275 15.53 1.37 -7.24
C SER A 275 15.02 0.54 -8.42
N LEU A 276 15.57 -0.67 -8.64
CA LEU A 276 15.10 -1.60 -9.66
C LEU A 276 13.82 -2.31 -9.20
N GLY A 277 13.79 -2.79 -7.96
CA GLY A 277 12.60 -3.40 -7.36
C GLY A 277 11.42 -2.42 -7.36
N TRP A 278 11.65 -1.19 -6.89
CA TRP A 278 10.64 -0.13 -6.87
C TRP A 278 10.13 0.25 -8.26
N ARG A 279 11.00 0.31 -9.28
CA ARG A 279 10.55 0.54 -10.66
C ARG A 279 9.58 -0.56 -11.13
N SER A 280 9.82 -1.80 -10.75
CA SER A 280 8.92 -2.92 -11.08
C SER A 280 7.56 -2.76 -10.39
N VAL A 281 7.57 -2.48 -9.07
CA VAL A 281 6.35 -2.24 -8.27
C VAL A 281 5.52 -1.11 -8.88
N ILE A 282 6.13 0.06 -9.09
CA ILE A 282 5.47 1.23 -9.67
C ILE A 282 4.94 0.94 -11.07
N GLY A 283 5.70 0.19 -11.89
CA GLY A 283 5.26 -0.21 -13.22
C GLY A 283 4.01 -1.10 -13.19
N LYS A 284 3.93 -2.03 -12.24
CA LYS A 284 2.76 -2.91 -12.07
C LYS A 284 1.54 -2.15 -11.55
N ILE A 285 1.72 -1.25 -10.59
CA ILE A 285 0.64 -0.37 -10.11
C ILE A 285 0.16 0.53 -11.26
N SER A 286 1.07 1.22 -11.95
CA SER A 286 0.74 2.11 -13.08
C SER A 286 -0.02 1.37 -14.17
N ALA A 287 0.36 0.13 -14.47
CA ALA A 287 -0.32 -0.69 -15.46
C ALA A 287 -1.76 -1.04 -15.05
N ALA A 288 -2.07 -1.09 -13.75
CA ALA A 288 -3.39 -1.39 -13.19
C ALA A 288 -4.30 -0.16 -13.04
N VAL A 289 -3.81 1.05 -13.28
CA VAL A 289 -4.62 2.28 -13.20
C VAL A 289 -5.45 2.49 -14.45
N ASP A 290 -6.74 2.74 -14.27
CA ASP A 290 -7.67 3.23 -15.28
C ASP A 290 -7.87 4.74 -15.08
N TRP A 291 -7.21 5.53 -15.91
CA TRP A 291 -7.23 6.99 -15.86
C TRP A 291 -8.51 7.54 -16.50
N ARG A 292 -9.25 8.35 -15.74
CA ARG A 292 -10.52 8.94 -16.15
C ARG A 292 -10.51 10.47 -16.05
N ASP A 293 -11.30 11.08 -16.93
CA ASP A 293 -11.46 12.53 -17.10
C ASP A 293 -12.94 12.92 -17.00
#